data_AF-A0A9P6ME08-F1
#
_entry.id   AF-A0A9P6ME08-F1
#
_cell.length_a   1.000
_cell.length_b   1.000
_cell.length_c   1.000
_cell.angle_alpha   90.00
_cell.angle_beta   90.00
_cell.angle_gamma   90.00
#
_symmetry.space_group_name_H-M   'P 1'
#
loop_
_entity.id
_entity.type
_entity.pdbx_description
1 polymer ?
#
loop_
_entity_poly.entity_id
_entity_poly.type
_entity_poly.pdbx_seq_one_letter_code
_entity_poly.pdbx_strand_id
1 'polypeptide(L)'
;KPVEHLENATKATAIKDELMKFFTIGKQLAYAGYLTLDGIIFLDGAGAYKFKNIKKYSEYASKFWLAGIVFGFLSGLYRSRQIQICRMTVARGLSHSGEAEKSNARTELKAIDKDQHSVYKQLLQDGLDMLIPSTGLGYLNLDDGAVGLIGTVTSIMGAETQWRKVNK
;
A
#
# COMPACT_ATOMS: atom_id res chain seq x y z
N LYS A 1 -4.55 1.21 -14.39
CA LYS A 1 -4.70 2.42 -15.25
C LYS A 1 -5.11 3.62 -14.40
N PRO A 2 -4.80 4.88 -14.76
CA PRO A 2 -5.18 6.05 -13.95
C PRO A 2 -6.68 6.10 -13.62
N VAL A 3 -7.54 5.75 -14.58
CA VAL A 3 -9.01 5.73 -14.42
C VAL A 3 -9.46 4.73 -13.35
N GLU A 4 -8.84 3.56 -13.25
CA GLU A 4 -9.17 2.56 -12.21
C GLU A 4 -8.87 3.10 -10.81
N HIS A 5 -7.81 3.89 -10.66
CA HIS A 5 -7.50 4.54 -9.38
C HIS A 5 -8.51 5.63 -9.04
N LEU A 6 -8.98 6.39 -10.02
CA LEU A 6 -10.07 7.37 -9.80
C LEU A 6 -11.38 6.66 -9.39
N GLU A 7 -11.72 5.56 -10.06
CA GLU A 7 -12.88 4.75 -9.68
C GLU A 7 -12.75 4.20 -8.25
N ASN A 8 -11.57 3.70 -7.90
CA ASN A 8 -11.28 3.22 -6.54
C ASN A 8 -11.31 4.33 -5.49
N ALA A 9 -10.90 5.55 -5.84
CA ALA A 9 -11.02 6.72 -4.97
C ALA A 9 -12.51 7.04 -4.70
N THR A 10 -13.34 7.00 -5.75
CA THR A 10 -14.80 7.18 -5.61
C THR A 10 -15.40 6.10 -4.71
N LYS A 11 -15.03 4.83 -4.90
CA LYS A 11 -15.49 3.72 -4.04
C LYS A 11 -15.06 3.91 -2.58
N ALA A 12 -13.86 4.46 -2.34
CA ALA A 12 -13.36 4.71 -1.00
C ALA A 12 -14.18 5.75 -0.22
N THR A 13 -14.96 6.61 -0.89
CA THR A 13 -15.83 7.59 -0.20
C THR A 13 -16.90 6.92 0.68
N ALA A 14 -17.26 5.66 0.38
CA ALA A 14 -18.21 4.86 1.14
C ALA A 14 -17.65 4.24 2.44
N ILE A 15 -16.33 4.34 2.68
CA ILE A 15 -15.72 3.87 3.92
C ILE A 15 -16.29 4.67 5.09
N LYS A 16 -16.72 4.01 6.18
CA LYS A 16 -17.30 4.69 7.34
C LYS A 16 -16.24 5.46 8.16
N ASP A 17 -15.09 4.83 8.33
CA ASP A 17 -13.95 5.39 9.05
C ASP A 17 -13.30 6.55 8.26
N GLU A 18 -13.33 7.75 8.82
CA GLU A 18 -12.88 8.97 8.13
C GLU A 18 -11.37 8.99 7.88
N LEU A 19 -10.56 8.49 8.82
CA LEU A 19 -9.10 8.45 8.67
C LEU A 19 -8.71 7.41 7.62
N MET A 20 -9.32 6.23 7.67
CA MET A 20 -9.10 5.20 6.67
C MET A 20 -9.55 5.66 5.28
N LYS A 21 -10.68 6.37 5.21
CA LYS A 21 -11.18 6.99 3.97
C LYS A 21 -10.16 7.97 3.41
N PHE A 22 -9.68 8.90 4.24
CA PHE A 22 -8.68 9.89 3.83
C PHE A 22 -7.41 9.25 3.27
N PHE A 23 -6.82 8.29 3.99
CA PHE A 23 -5.62 7.60 3.51
C PHE A 23 -5.87 6.80 2.23
N THR A 24 -7.03 6.13 2.13
CA THR A 24 -7.37 5.35 0.94
C THR A 24 -7.57 6.25 -0.28
N ILE A 25 -8.31 7.35 -0.15
CA ILE A 25 -8.51 8.32 -1.23
C ILE A 25 -7.16 8.95 -1.63
N GLY A 26 -6.38 9.41 -0.66
CA GLY A 26 -5.06 10.00 -0.89
C GLY A 26 -4.14 9.05 -1.66
N LYS A 27 -4.07 7.77 -1.25
CA LYS A 27 -3.32 6.73 -1.97
C LYS A 27 -3.78 6.60 -3.43
N GLN A 28 -5.08 6.49 -3.66
CA GLN A 28 -5.61 6.28 -5.01
C GLN A 28 -5.38 7.50 -5.91
N LEU A 29 -5.60 8.71 -5.43
CA LEU A 29 -5.33 9.93 -6.18
C LEU A 29 -3.85 10.09 -6.51
N ALA A 30 -2.97 9.74 -5.56
CA ALA A 30 -1.53 9.76 -5.79
C ALA A 30 -1.11 8.78 -6.89
N TYR A 31 -1.62 7.54 -6.88
CA TYR A 31 -1.35 6.57 -7.95
C TYR A 31 -1.97 6.96 -9.29
N ALA A 32 -3.14 7.62 -9.30
CA ALA A 32 -3.72 8.17 -10.51
C ALA A 32 -2.80 9.24 -11.13
N GLY A 33 -2.29 10.16 -10.30
CA GLY A 33 -1.33 11.19 -10.72
C GLY A 33 -0.02 10.60 -11.24
N TYR A 34 0.55 9.64 -10.49
CA TYR A 34 1.75 8.90 -10.89
C TYR A 34 1.60 8.25 -12.27
N LEU A 35 0.59 7.41 -12.46
CA LEU A 35 0.40 6.68 -13.72
C LEU A 35 0.04 7.60 -14.89
N THR A 36 -0.57 8.77 -14.63
CA THR A 36 -0.83 9.77 -15.67
C THR A 36 0.48 10.37 -16.17
N LEU A 37 1.36 10.77 -15.25
CA LEU A 37 2.68 11.30 -15.60
C LEU A 37 3.58 10.22 -16.22
N ASP A 38 3.51 8.98 -15.73
CA ASP A 38 4.21 7.83 -16.31
C ASP A 38 3.79 7.59 -17.76
N GLY A 39 2.50 7.72 -18.08
CA GLY A 39 2.02 7.70 -19.47
C GLY A 39 2.61 8.81 -20.34
N ILE A 40 2.76 10.03 -19.82
CA ILE A 40 3.42 11.14 -20.53
C ILE A 40 4.91 10.83 -20.73
N ILE A 41 5.59 10.29 -19.72
CA ILE A 41 7.00 9.90 -19.78
C ILE A 41 7.22 8.81 -20.83
N PHE A 42 6.32 7.82 -20.86
CA PHE A 42 6.33 6.77 -21.86
C PHE A 42 6.14 7.33 -23.28
N LEU A 43 5.20 8.26 -23.49
CA LEU A 43 4.99 8.89 -24.81
C LEU A 43 6.22 9.67 -25.30
N ASP A 44 6.95 10.32 -24.39
CA ASP A 44 8.25 10.91 -24.72
C ASP A 44 9.26 9.85 -25.12
N GLY A 45 9.46 8.84 -24.27
CA GLY A 45 10.42 7.76 -24.48
C GLY A 45 10.20 7.00 -25.78
N ALA A 46 8.94 6.75 -26.13
CA ALA A 46 8.53 6.09 -27.37
C ALA A 46 8.73 6.94 -28.63
N GLY A 47 9.05 8.24 -28.50
CA GLY A 47 9.23 9.15 -29.62
C GLY A 47 7.94 9.63 -30.27
N ALA A 48 6.78 9.32 -29.68
CA ALA A 48 5.48 9.78 -30.18
C ALA A 48 5.33 11.31 -30.05
N TYR A 49 5.83 11.90 -28.96
CA TYR A 49 5.90 13.35 -28.78
C TYR A 49 6.99 13.72 -27.77
N LYS A 50 7.91 14.61 -28.14
CA LYS A 50 9.00 15.06 -27.25
C LYS A 50 8.59 16.27 -26.41
N PHE A 51 8.53 16.08 -25.10
CA PHE A 51 8.18 17.11 -24.13
C PHE A 51 9.45 17.84 -23.65
N LYS A 52 9.41 19.18 -23.66
CA LYS A 52 10.55 20.02 -23.24
C LYS A 52 10.93 19.84 -21.76
N ASN A 53 9.96 19.50 -20.89
CA ASN A 53 10.13 19.46 -19.44
C ASN A 53 10.04 18.04 -18.84
N ILE A 54 10.46 17.02 -19.60
CA ILE A 54 10.30 15.62 -19.20
C ILE A 54 10.91 15.26 -17.85
N LYS A 55 12.03 15.91 -17.49
CA LYS A 55 12.67 15.76 -16.18
C LYS A 55 11.75 16.17 -15.02
N LYS A 56 11.01 17.28 -15.18
CA LYS A 56 10.04 17.73 -14.15
C LYS A 56 8.87 16.77 -14.02
N TYR A 57 8.40 16.19 -15.14
CA TYR A 57 7.34 15.17 -15.08
C TYR A 57 7.81 13.91 -14.37
N SER A 58 9.07 13.50 -14.58
CA SER A 58 9.70 12.37 -13.88
C SER A 58 9.82 12.63 -12.37
N GLU A 59 10.22 13.84 -11.99
CA GLU A 59 10.28 14.27 -10.59
C GLU A 59 8.87 14.26 -9.94
N TYR A 60 7.86 14.83 -10.61
CA TYR A 60 6.49 14.82 -10.10
C TYR A 60 5.92 13.41 -10.03
N ALA A 61 6.19 12.53 -11.01
CA ALA A 61 5.78 11.14 -10.97
C ALA A 61 6.36 10.45 -9.73
N SER A 62 7.65 10.64 -9.46
CA SER A 62 8.31 10.09 -8.27
C SER A 62 7.73 10.63 -6.97
N LYS A 63 7.36 11.93 -6.90
CA LYS A 63 6.66 12.51 -5.74
C LYS A 63 5.28 11.91 -5.53
N PHE A 64 4.49 11.75 -6.60
CA PHE A 64 3.18 11.11 -6.53
C PHE A 64 3.29 9.63 -6.12
N TRP A 65 4.29 8.91 -6.63
CA TRP A 65 4.53 7.53 -6.24
C TRP A 65 4.88 7.43 -4.75
N LEU A 66 5.82 8.25 -4.27
CA LEU A 66 6.18 8.31 -2.85
C LEU A 66 4.97 8.66 -1.98
N ALA A 67 4.17 9.66 -2.38
CA ALA A 67 2.96 10.04 -1.65
C ALA A 67 1.95 8.87 -1.57
N GLY A 68 1.77 8.11 -2.66
CA GLY A 68 0.92 6.93 -2.69
C GLY A 68 1.38 5.83 -1.73
N ILE A 69 2.70 5.59 -1.66
CA ILE A 69 3.28 4.65 -0.69
C ILE A 69 3.10 5.16 0.74
N VAL A 70 3.37 6.45 1.02
CA VAL A 70 3.20 7.03 2.36
C VAL A 70 1.76 6.92 2.84
N PHE A 71 0.77 7.24 2.00
CA PHE A 71 -0.64 7.04 2.35
C PHE A 71 -0.98 5.57 2.61
N GLY A 72 -0.42 4.64 1.81
CA GLY A 72 -0.54 3.20 2.03
C GLY A 72 0.05 2.75 3.36
N PHE A 73 1.25 3.22 3.68
CA PHE A 73 1.95 2.91 4.92
C PHE A 73 1.17 3.43 6.14
N LEU A 74 0.69 4.68 6.11
CA LEU A 74 -0.13 5.25 7.18
C LEU A 74 -1.46 4.50 7.37
N SER A 75 -2.11 4.11 6.26
CA SER A 75 -3.29 3.24 6.30
C SER A 75 -2.97 1.88 6.96
N GLY A 76 -1.83 1.28 6.63
CA GLY A 76 -1.35 0.04 7.25
C GLY A 76 -1.10 0.17 8.75
N LEU A 77 -0.47 1.27 9.19
CA LEU A 77 -0.22 1.53 10.61
C LEU A 77 -1.53 1.71 11.38
N TYR A 78 -2.47 2.44 10.79
CA TYR A 78 -3.79 2.66 11.37
C TYR A 78 -4.57 1.34 11.49
N ARG A 79 -4.61 0.55 10.41
CA ARG A 79 -5.24 -0.79 10.41
C ARG A 79 -4.58 -1.74 11.41
N SER A 80 -3.26 -1.71 11.52
CA SER A 80 -2.52 -2.50 12.52
C SER A 80 -3.00 -2.20 13.94
N ARG A 81 -3.18 -0.92 14.30
CA ARG A 81 -3.73 -0.54 15.60
C ARG A 81 -5.18 -0.99 15.79
N GLN A 82 -6.03 -0.86 14.78
CA GLN A 82 -7.41 -1.35 14.84
C GLN A 82 -7.47 -2.87 15.09
N ILE A 83 -6.61 -3.64 14.42
CA ILE A 83 -6.48 -5.09 14.62
C ILE A 83 -6.03 -5.41 16.05
N GLN A 84 -5.07 -4.67 16.61
CA GLN A 84 -4.66 -4.87 18.01
C GLN A 84 -5.80 -4.64 18.99
N ILE A 85 -6.58 -3.56 18.79
CA ILE A 85 -7.74 -3.25 19.63
C ILE A 85 -8.78 -4.35 19.53
N CYS A 86 -9.13 -4.77 18.31
CA CYS A 86 -10.06 -5.86 18.05
C CYS A 86 -9.62 -7.16 18.75
N ARG A 87 -8.34 -7.53 18.60
CA ARG A 87 -7.75 -8.70 19.26
C ARG A 87 -7.90 -8.67 20.77
N MET A 88 -7.61 -7.52 21.40
CA MET A 88 -7.75 -7.35 22.84
C MET A 88 -9.21 -7.48 23.29
N THR A 89 -10.16 -6.93 22.53
CA THR A 89 -11.59 -7.04 22.83
C THR A 89 -12.07 -8.50 22.78
N VAL A 90 -11.73 -9.24 21.72
CA VAL A 90 -12.07 -10.66 21.59
C VAL A 90 -11.41 -11.49 22.70
N ALA A 91 -10.13 -11.23 22.99
CA ALA A 91 -9.40 -11.94 24.02
C ALA A 91 -9.97 -11.71 25.43
N ARG A 92 -10.47 -10.51 25.74
CA ARG A 92 -11.12 -10.20 27.03
C ARG A 92 -12.50 -10.83 27.17
N GLY A 93 -13.25 -10.93 26.06
CA GLY A 93 -14.56 -11.60 26.04
C GLY A 93 -14.49 -13.08 26.41
N LEU A 94 -13.35 -13.74 26.14
CA LEU A 94 -13.15 -15.17 26.42
C LEU A 94 -13.25 -15.57 27.90
N SER A 95 -12.96 -14.65 28.82
CA SER A 95 -12.87 -14.94 30.27
C SER A 95 -14.21 -15.34 30.89
N HIS A 96 -15.35 -14.97 30.26
CA HIS A 96 -16.70 -15.20 30.77
C HIS A 96 -17.60 -16.03 29.84
N SER A 97 -17.02 -16.63 28.79
CA SER A 97 -17.78 -17.29 27.71
C SER A 97 -17.90 -18.81 27.84
N GLY A 98 -19.02 -19.35 27.35
CA GLY A 98 -19.26 -20.80 27.25
C GLY A 98 -18.39 -21.51 26.21
N GLU A 99 -18.40 -22.84 26.16
CA GLU A 99 -17.54 -23.66 25.28
C GLU A 99 -17.74 -23.34 23.78
N ALA A 100 -18.98 -23.13 23.34
CA ALA A 100 -19.32 -22.78 21.96
C ALA A 100 -18.83 -21.36 21.58
N GLU A 101 -18.97 -20.39 22.48
CA GLU A 101 -18.47 -19.02 22.29
C GLU A 101 -16.93 -18.98 22.25
N LYS A 102 -16.27 -19.79 23.09
CA LYS A 102 -14.81 -19.96 23.06
C LYS A 102 -14.32 -20.53 21.73
N SER A 103 -15.04 -21.48 21.14
CA SER A 103 -14.71 -22.04 19.81
C SER A 103 -14.82 -20.98 18.70
N ASN A 104 -15.90 -20.19 18.71
CA ASN A 104 -16.10 -19.10 17.76
C ASN A 104 -15.03 -18.02 17.91
N ALA A 105 -14.75 -17.59 19.13
CA ALA A 105 -13.71 -16.60 19.41
C ALA A 105 -12.29 -17.09 19.04
N ARG A 106 -11.98 -18.38 19.18
CA ARG A 106 -10.71 -18.94 18.66
C ARG A 106 -10.62 -18.85 17.14
N THR A 107 -11.73 -19.05 16.44
CA THR A 107 -11.78 -18.93 14.97
C THR A 107 -11.60 -17.47 14.55
N GLU A 108 -12.24 -16.55 15.26
CA GLU A 108 -12.08 -15.11 15.06
C GLU A 108 -10.64 -14.65 15.32
N LEU A 109 -10.01 -15.09 16.41
CA LEU A 109 -8.61 -14.80 16.71
C LEU A 109 -7.66 -15.30 15.61
N LYS A 110 -7.90 -16.50 15.05
CA LYS A 110 -7.11 -17.00 13.91
C LYS A 110 -7.29 -16.11 12.67
N ALA A 111 -8.49 -15.60 12.43
CA ALA A 111 -8.73 -14.65 11.34
C ALA A 111 -8.01 -13.32 11.58
N ILE A 112 -8.05 -12.80 12.81
CA ILE A 112 -7.33 -11.60 13.24
C ILE A 112 -5.81 -11.76 13.06
N ASP A 113 -5.23 -12.89 13.46
CA ASP A 113 -3.80 -13.16 13.30
C ASP A 113 -3.38 -13.20 11.83
N LYS A 114 -4.23 -13.79 10.96
CA LYS A 114 -4.01 -13.79 9.51
C LYS A 114 -4.05 -12.38 8.93
N ASP A 115 -5.00 -11.55 9.37
CA ASP A 115 -5.12 -10.16 8.95
C ASP A 115 -3.92 -9.33 9.44
N GLN A 116 -3.48 -9.54 10.67
CA GLN A 116 -2.29 -8.88 11.23
C GLN A 116 -1.04 -9.20 10.41
N HIS A 117 -0.85 -10.48 10.08
CA HIS A 117 0.29 -10.91 9.25
C HIS A 117 0.27 -10.27 7.86
N SER A 118 -0.90 -10.19 7.24
CA SER A 118 -1.08 -9.51 5.95
C SER A 118 -0.70 -8.03 6.02
N VAL A 119 -1.16 -7.33 7.06
CA VAL A 119 -0.84 -5.91 7.28
C VAL A 119 0.66 -5.69 7.52
N TYR A 120 1.31 -6.57 8.29
CA TYR A 120 2.76 -6.46 8.54
C TYR A 120 3.59 -6.71 7.29
N LYS A 121 3.21 -7.69 6.47
CA LYS A 121 3.84 -7.88 5.16
C LYS A 121 3.71 -6.64 4.29
N GLN A 122 2.52 -6.03 4.21
CA GLN A 122 2.31 -4.81 3.44
C GLN A 122 3.12 -3.63 3.99
N LEU A 123 3.17 -3.45 5.32
CA LEU A 123 3.95 -2.38 5.95
C LEU A 123 5.45 -2.53 5.67
N LEU A 124 5.97 -3.74 5.76
CA LEU A 124 7.36 -4.01 5.41
C LEU A 124 7.62 -3.70 3.94
N GLN A 125 6.73 -4.12 3.05
CA GLN A 125 6.84 -3.85 1.63
C GLN A 125 6.79 -2.34 1.34
N ASP A 126 5.79 -1.62 1.85
CA ASP A 126 5.65 -0.17 1.65
C ASP A 126 6.85 0.60 2.24
N GLY A 127 7.39 0.15 3.38
CA GLY A 127 8.58 0.73 4.01
C GLY A 127 9.86 0.54 3.21
N LEU A 128 9.97 -0.59 2.48
CA LEU A 128 11.08 -0.83 1.55
C LEU A 128 10.87 -0.06 0.23
N ASP A 129 9.66 -0.13 -0.34
CA ASP A 129 9.32 0.50 -1.62
C ASP A 129 9.48 2.02 -1.57
N MET A 130 9.24 2.69 -0.44
CA MET A 130 9.43 4.14 -0.34
C MET A 130 10.89 4.58 -0.51
N LEU A 131 11.87 3.72 -0.25
CA LEU A 131 13.29 4.03 -0.42
C LEU A 131 13.64 4.28 -1.89
N ILE A 132 12.91 3.67 -2.82
CA ILE A 132 13.16 3.77 -4.27
C ILE A 132 12.86 5.19 -4.79
N PRO A 133 11.62 5.73 -4.70
CA PRO A 133 11.36 7.10 -5.11
C PRO A 133 12.06 8.12 -4.21
N SER A 134 12.32 7.84 -2.94
CA SER A 134 13.12 8.73 -2.09
C SER A 134 14.56 8.88 -2.60
N THR A 135 15.17 7.80 -3.08
CA THR A 135 16.51 7.87 -3.70
C THR A 135 16.44 8.59 -5.05
N GLY A 136 15.44 8.28 -5.89
CA GLY A 136 15.24 8.96 -7.18
C GLY A 136 14.96 10.47 -7.07
N LEU A 137 14.39 10.92 -5.95
CA LEU A 137 14.18 12.33 -5.62
C LEU A 137 15.38 13.01 -4.95
N GLY A 138 16.45 12.26 -4.64
CA GLY A 138 17.62 12.76 -3.94
C GLY A 138 17.40 13.02 -2.44
N TYR A 139 16.35 12.46 -1.83
CA TYR A 139 16.12 12.52 -0.38
C TYR A 139 17.03 11.56 0.38
N LEU A 140 17.45 10.48 -0.28
CA LEU A 140 18.38 9.47 0.23
C LEU A 140 19.45 9.20 -0.83
N ASN A 141 20.65 8.83 -0.38
CA ASN A 141 21.76 8.44 -1.26
C ASN A 141 22.03 6.94 -1.09
N LEU A 142 21.19 6.11 -1.68
CA LEU A 142 21.43 4.67 -1.78
C LEU A 142 22.10 4.35 -3.12
N ASP A 143 23.06 3.42 -3.11
CA ASP A 143 23.67 2.93 -4.35
C ASP A 143 22.63 2.22 -5.24
N ASP A 144 22.78 2.34 -6.56
CA ASP A 144 21.86 1.75 -7.55
C ASP A 144 21.67 0.23 -7.35
N GLY A 145 22.72 -0.47 -6.93
CA GLY A 145 22.66 -1.90 -6.60
C GLY A 145 21.76 -2.20 -5.39
N ALA A 146 21.79 -1.36 -4.36
CA ALA A 146 20.92 -1.50 -3.19
C ALA A 146 19.45 -1.22 -3.56
N VAL A 147 19.20 -0.18 -4.36
CA VAL A 147 17.85 0.13 -4.88
C VAL A 147 17.29 -1.03 -5.71
N GLY A 148 18.11 -1.60 -6.60
CA GLY A 148 17.73 -2.76 -7.40
C GLY A 148 17.40 -4.01 -6.56
N LEU A 149 18.18 -4.28 -5.50
CA LEU A 149 17.91 -5.38 -4.57
C LEU A 149 16.61 -5.15 -3.79
N ILE A 150 16.38 -3.94 -3.28
CA ILE A 150 15.14 -3.57 -2.59
C ILE A 150 13.95 -3.82 -3.51
N GLY A 151 13.98 -3.30 -4.75
CA GLY A 151 12.91 -3.50 -5.73
C GLY A 151 12.70 -4.96 -6.11
N THR A 152 13.77 -5.76 -6.16
CA THR A 152 13.67 -7.21 -6.42
C THR A 152 12.96 -7.93 -5.25
N VAL A 153 13.37 -7.64 -4.01
CA VAL A 153 12.77 -8.23 -2.81
C VAL A 153 11.29 -7.87 -2.70
N THR A 154 10.94 -6.61 -2.88
CA THR A 154 9.53 -6.16 -2.78
C THR A 154 8.67 -6.69 -3.92
N SER A 155 9.23 -6.86 -5.12
CA SER A 155 8.56 -7.52 -6.24
C SER A 155 8.25 -9.00 -5.94
N ILE A 156 9.20 -9.73 -5.35
CA ILE A 156 8.98 -11.14 -4.94
C ILE A 156 7.89 -11.21 -3.86
N MET A 157 7.93 -10.32 -2.86
CA MET A 157 6.88 -10.25 -1.82
C MET A 157 5.50 -9.97 -2.41
N GLY A 158 5.43 -9.03 -3.37
CA GLY A 158 4.20 -8.70 -4.10
C GLY A 158 3.67 -9.90 -4.89
N ALA A 159 4.55 -10.59 -5.63
CA ALA A 159 4.22 -11.78 -6.41
C ALA A 159 3.71 -12.93 -5.52
N GLU A 160 4.38 -13.20 -4.40
CA GLU A 160 3.96 -14.21 -3.42
C GLU A 160 2.54 -13.90 -2.89
N THR A 161 2.28 -12.63 -2.60
CA THR A 161 1.00 -12.17 -2.07
C THR A 161 -0.13 -12.33 -3.10
N GLN A 162 0.10 -11.94 -4.35
CA GLN A 162 -0.89 -12.13 -5.42
C GLN A 162 -1.12 -13.61 -5.73
N TRP A 163 -0.06 -14.43 -5.78
CA TRP A 163 -0.16 -15.87 -6.01
C TRP A 163 -1.03 -16.56 -4.96
N ARG A 164 -0.83 -16.24 -3.68
CA ARG A 164 -1.65 -16.75 -2.58
C ARG A 164 -3.11 -16.29 -2.64
N LYS A 165 -3.42 -15.19 -3.32
CA LYS A 165 -4.79 -14.66 -3.45
C LYS A 165 -5.57 -15.40 -4.54
N VAL A 166 -4.90 -15.81 -5.62
CA VAL A 166 -5.54 -16.49 -6.76
C VAL A 166 -5.59 -18.02 -6.63
N ASN A 167 -4.68 -18.62 -5.84
CA ASN A 167 -4.59 -20.07 -5.64
C ASN A 167 -5.08 -20.53 -4.25
N LYS A 168 -6.01 -19.79 -3.66
CA LYS A 168 -6.68 -20.14 -2.40
C LYS A 168 -8.14 -20.43 -2.62
#